data_AF-A0A7D8UDG2-F1
#
_entry.id   AF-A0A7D8UDG2-F1
#
_cell.length_a   1.000
_cell.length_b   1.000
_cell.length_c   1.000
_cell.angle_alpha   90.00
_cell.angle_beta   90.00
_cell.angle_gamma   90.00
#
_symmetry.space_group_name_H-M   'P 1'
#
loop_
_entity.id
_entity.type
_entity.pdbx_description
1 polymer ?
#
loop_
_entity_poly.entity_id
_entity_poly.type
_entity_poly.pdbx_seq_one_letter_code
_entity_poly.pdbx_strand_id
1 'polypeptide(L)'
;MKSLATIFFTMAEAARVHQAENGERYELIFGSIKDERDLSRQVALIEGMVAAGDAIVIAPADSKALVPVLRRAVRQGVVVVNISNRFDAEVLAAGGVTIPFVGPDSRTGSFRLRSCLPLIPTRLAASHWRRSAAPG
;
A
#
# COMPACT_ATOMS: atom_id res chain seq x y z
N MET A 1 10.88 6.30 -21.41
CA MET A 1 9.87 5.77 -20.47
C MET A 1 10.56 5.59 -19.12
N LYS A 2 10.23 6.37 -18.08
CA LYS A 2 10.79 6.12 -16.72
C LYS A 2 10.13 4.85 -16.20
N SER A 3 10.94 3.86 -15.84
CA SER A 3 10.46 2.56 -15.38
C SER A 3 9.62 2.73 -14.10
N LEU A 4 8.46 2.06 -14.02
CA LEU A 4 7.62 1.99 -12.82
C LEU A 4 8.47 1.61 -11.60
N ALA A 5 9.42 0.69 -11.77
CA ALA A 5 10.33 0.23 -10.73
C ALA A 5 11.15 1.36 -10.08
N THR A 6 11.49 2.42 -10.83
CA THR A 6 12.29 3.55 -10.30
C THR A 6 11.49 4.41 -9.32
N ILE A 7 10.20 4.67 -9.59
CA ILE A 7 9.34 5.49 -8.73
C ILE A 7 8.94 4.70 -7.47
N PHE A 8 8.65 3.41 -7.59
CA PHE A 8 8.30 2.57 -6.45
C PHE A 8 9.46 2.36 -5.47
N PHE A 9 10.70 2.22 -5.96
CA PHE A 9 11.88 2.11 -5.09
C PHE A 9 12.05 3.37 -4.23
N THR A 10 11.82 4.55 -4.81
CA THR A 10 11.89 5.81 -4.06
C THR A 10 10.82 5.92 -2.98
N MET A 11 9.62 5.38 -3.20
CA MET A 11 8.56 5.37 -2.17
C MET A 11 8.85 4.39 -1.03
N ALA A 12 9.35 3.21 -1.35
CA ALA A 12 9.76 2.22 -0.35
C ALA A 12 10.89 2.77 0.54
N GLU A 13 11.87 3.40 -0.07
CA GLU A 13 12.98 4.00 0.67
C GLU A 13 12.50 5.18 1.53
N ALA A 14 11.64 6.04 0.98
CA ALA A 14 11.02 7.11 1.76
C ALA A 14 10.21 6.58 2.97
N ALA A 15 9.50 5.46 2.82
CA ALA A 15 8.77 4.83 3.93
C ALA A 15 9.71 4.26 5.00
N ARG A 16 10.86 3.68 4.60
CA ARG A 16 11.88 3.20 5.55
C ARG A 16 12.56 4.34 6.28
N VAL A 17 12.97 5.39 5.57
CA VAL A 17 13.57 6.59 6.18
C VAL A 17 12.59 7.20 7.18
N HIS A 18 11.32 7.34 6.79
CA HIS A 18 10.31 7.88 7.69
C HIS A 18 10.11 6.99 8.93
N GLN A 19 10.10 5.66 8.76
CA GLN A 19 9.99 4.76 9.91
C GLN A 19 11.25 4.80 10.78
N ALA A 20 12.45 4.92 10.21
CA ALA A 20 13.67 5.06 11.00
C ALA A 20 13.64 6.33 11.87
N GLU A 21 13.06 7.41 11.37
CA GLU A 21 12.84 8.66 12.11
C GLU A 21 11.67 8.59 13.12
N ASN A 22 10.80 7.58 13.01
CA ASN A 22 9.55 7.47 13.79
C ASN A 22 9.37 6.06 14.38
N GLY A 23 10.47 5.35 14.64
CA GLY A 23 10.43 3.90 14.95
C GLY A 23 9.72 3.57 16.25
N GLU A 24 9.63 4.56 17.16
CA GLU A 24 8.87 4.49 18.40
C GLU A 24 7.34 4.68 18.21
N ARG A 25 6.90 5.12 17.03
CA ARG A 25 5.48 5.36 16.72
C ARG A 25 4.82 4.19 16.01
N TYR A 26 5.56 3.51 15.12
CA TYR A 26 5.03 2.37 14.40
C TYR A 26 6.12 1.42 13.90
N GLU A 27 5.75 0.15 13.80
CA GLU A 27 6.51 -0.86 13.08
C GLU A 27 6.13 -0.85 11.60
N LEU A 28 7.12 -0.97 10.72
CA LEU A 28 6.91 -1.10 9.27
C LEU A 28 7.11 -2.55 8.84
N ILE A 29 6.02 -3.26 8.57
CA ILE A 29 6.06 -4.57 7.90
C ILE A 29 6.08 -4.33 6.40
N PHE A 30 6.83 -5.15 5.65
CA PHE A 30 7.04 -4.87 4.25
C PHE A 30 7.07 -6.12 3.35
N GLY A 31 6.22 -6.21 2.31
CA GLY A 31 6.20 -7.37 1.38
C GLY A 31 5.66 -7.18 -0.05
N SER A 32 6.50 -7.36 -1.07
CA SER A 32 6.29 -7.48 -2.54
C SER A 32 5.59 -8.68 -3.17
N ILE A 33 4.74 -8.42 -4.17
CA ILE A 33 4.63 -9.23 -5.38
C ILE A 33 5.79 -8.97 -6.35
N LYS A 34 6.18 -10.03 -7.06
CA LYS A 34 7.18 -9.94 -8.13
C LYS A 34 6.53 -9.50 -9.46
N ASP A 35 5.52 -10.20 -9.90
CA ASP A 35 4.79 -9.82 -11.11
C ASP A 35 3.59 -8.95 -10.75
N GLU A 36 3.32 -7.87 -11.50
CA GLU A 36 2.08 -7.08 -11.36
C GLU A 36 0.84 -7.94 -11.69
N ARG A 37 1.02 -9.09 -12.32
CA ARG A 37 -0.03 -10.07 -12.59
C ARG A 37 -0.25 -11.08 -11.45
N ASP A 38 0.63 -11.10 -10.44
CA ASP A 38 0.53 -12.05 -9.32
C ASP A 38 -0.44 -11.54 -8.23
N LEU A 39 -1.70 -11.42 -8.63
CA LEU A 39 -2.78 -10.98 -7.75
C LEU A 39 -2.94 -11.90 -6.54
N SER A 40 -2.79 -13.21 -6.73
CA SER A 40 -2.89 -14.20 -5.67
C SER A 40 -1.88 -13.95 -4.55
N ARG A 41 -0.64 -13.61 -4.91
CA ARG A 41 0.38 -13.25 -3.92
C ARG A 41 0.08 -11.93 -3.23
N GLN A 42 -0.47 -10.94 -3.93
CA GLN A 42 -0.86 -9.68 -3.29
C GLN A 42 -1.99 -9.88 -2.29
N VAL A 43 -2.97 -10.73 -2.62
CA VAL A 43 -4.04 -11.13 -1.70
C VAL A 43 -3.45 -11.81 -0.46
N ALA A 44 -2.54 -12.78 -0.62
CA ALA A 44 -1.91 -13.46 0.51
C ALA A 44 -1.12 -12.51 1.42
N LEU A 45 -0.46 -11.50 0.84
CA LEU A 45 0.23 -10.46 1.60
C LEU A 45 -0.75 -9.62 2.41
N ILE A 46 -1.85 -9.16 1.79
CA ILE A 46 -2.90 -8.40 2.49
C ILE A 46 -3.45 -9.23 3.65
N GLU A 47 -3.78 -10.50 3.43
CA GLU A 47 -4.31 -11.39 4.48
C GLU A 47 -3.32 -11.60 5.63
N GLY A 48 -2.04 -11.75 5.33
CA GLY A 48 -0.99 -11.78 6.36
C GLY A 48 -0.86 -10.47 7.14
N MET A 49 -1.00 -9.32 6.46
CA MET A 49 -0.94 -7.99 7.10
C MET A 49 -2.15 -7.70 7.97
N VAL A 50 -3.33 -8.17 7.57
CA VAL A 50 -4.56 -8.07 8.36
C VAL A 50 -4.43 -8.81 9.69
N ALA A 51 -3.74 -9.95 9.71
CA ALA A 51 -3.47 -10.68 10.94
C ALA A 51 -2.42 -10.01 11.84
N ALA A 52 -1.58 -9.13 11.28
CA ALA A 52 -0.39 -8.61 11.95
C ALA A 52 -0.48 -7.14 12.38
N GLY A 53 -1.41 -6.34 11.84
CA GLY A 53 -1.34 -4.89 12.02
C GLY A 53 -2.66 -4.13 11.92
N ASP A 54 -2.56 -2.87 12.32
CA ASP A 54 -3.67 -1.92 12.43
C ASP A 54 -3.95 -1.20 11.10
N ALA A 55 -2.94 -1.11 10.21
CA ALA A 55 -3.06 -0.38 8.96
C ALA A 55 -2.28 -0.98 7.77
N ILE A 56 -2.85 -0.81 6.58
CA ILE A 56 -2.31 -1.25 5.29
C ILE A 56 -2.24 -0.06 4.34
N VAL A 57 -1.05 0.23 3.82
CA VAL A 57 -0.86 1.18 2.72
C VAL A 57 -0.57 0.40 1.45
N ILE A 58 -1.45 0.51 0.46
CA ILE A 58 -1.43 -0.35 -0.73
C ILE A 58 -1.36 0.43 -2.03
N ALA A 59 -0.38 0.08 -2.85
CA ALA A 59 -0.39 0.30 -4.29
C ALA A 59 -0.99 -0.95 -4.96
N PRO A 60 -2.21 -0.90 -5.49
CA PRO A 60 -2.87 -2.09 -6.02
C PRO A 60 -2.30 -2.48 -7.38
N ALA A 61 -2.12 -3.78 -7.59
CA ALA A 61 -1.79 -4.32 -8.90
C ALA A 61 -3.01 -4.34 -9.84
N ASP A 62 -4.22 -4.39 -9.29
CA ASP A 62 -5.48 -4.28 -10.04
C ASP A 62 -6.50 -3.44 -9.26
N SER A 63 -7.24 -2.58 -9.97
CA SER A 63 -8.16 -1.61 -9.39
C SER A 63 -9.50 -2.20 -8.92
N LYS A 64 -9.76 -3.49 -9.15
CA LYS A 64 -11.04 -4.17 -8.84
C LYS A 64 -10.84 -5.45 -8.02
N ALA A 65 -9.90 -6.29 -8.41
CA ALA A 65 -9.73 -7.65 -7.89
C ALA A 65 -9.37 -7.70 -6.40
N LEU A 66 -8.78 -6.65 -5.84
CA LEU A 66 -8.37 -6.59 -4.43
C LEU A 66 -9.46 -6.05 -3.50
N VAL A 67 -10.53 -5.45 -4.04
CA VAL A 67 -11.60 -4.86 -3.22
C VAL A 67 -12.24 -5.88 -2.26
N PRO A 68 -12.50 -7.14 -2.64
CA PRO A 68 -13.07 -8.12 -1.70
C PRO A 68 -12.19 -8.42 -0.49
N VAL A 69 -10.86 -8.53 -0.65
CA VAL A 69 -9.95 -8.78 0.48
C VAL A 69 -9.77 -7.53 1.35
N LEU A 70 -9.71 -6.35 0.75
CA LEU A 70 -9.61 -5.09 1.50
C LEU A 70 -10.90 -4.76 2.26
N ARG A 71 -12.07 -5.13 1.72
CA ARG A 71 -13.32 -5.07 2.47
C ARG A 71 -13.28 -5.94 3.72
N ARG A 72 -12.71 -7.15 3.65
CA ARG A 72 -12.53 -8.01 4.83
C ARG A 72 -11.58 -7.36 5.85
N ALA A 73 -10.47 -6.79 5.38
CA ALA A 73 -9.52 -6.05 6.22
C ALA A 73 -10.21 -4.90 6.99
N VAL A 74 -10.93 -4.03 6.28
CA VAL A 74 -11.65 -2.89 6.87
C VAL A 74 -12.69 -3.35 7.89
N ARG A 75 -13.41 -4.44 7.60
CA ARG A 75 -14.38 -5.03 8.55
C ARG A 75 -13.74 -5.59 9.81
N GLN A 76 -12.46 -5.93 9.77
CA GLN A 76 -11.70 -6.41 10.93
C GLN A 76 -11.01 -5.25 11.67
N GLY A 77 -11.30 -4.00 11.30
CA GLY A 77 -10.77 -2.80 11.95
C GLY A 77 -9.46 -2.30 11.36
N VAL A 78 -8.95 -2.93 10.30
CA VAL A 78 -7.70 -2.51 9.65
C VAL A 78 -7.95 -1.26 8.81
N VAL A 79 -7.17 -0.20 9.07
CA VAL A 79 -7.20 1.03 8.29
C VAL A 79 -6.50 0.78 6.95
N VAL A 80 -7.18 1.03 5.83
CA VAL A 80 -6.60 0.84 4.50
C VAL A 80 -6.43 2.19 3.81
N VAL A 81 -5.25 2.44 3.24
CA VAL A 81 -4.96 3.64 2.43
C VAL A 81 -4.45 3.21 1.06
N ASN A 82 -5.08 3.71 0.00
CA ASN A 82 -4.71 3.43 -1.38
C ASN A 82 -3.72 4.50 -1.89
N ILE A 83 -2.61 4.07 -2.49
CA ILE A 83 -1.63 4.94 -3.16
C ILE A 83 -1.38 4.53 -4.62
N SER A 84 -0.73 5.41 -5.39
CA SER A 84 -0.38 5.22 -6.80
C SER A 84 -1.59 5.02 -7.71
N ASN A 85 -2.03 3.78 -7.92
CA ASN A 85 -3.15 3.45 -8.79
C ASN A 85 -4.44 3.44 -7.98
N ARG A 86 -5.46 4.17 -8.43
CA ARG A 86 -6.72 4.28 -7.71
C ARG A 86 -7.60 3.04 -7.91
N PHE A 87 -8.24 2.56 -6.86
CA PHE A 87 -9.33 1.59 -6.97
C PHE A 87 -10.52 2.15 -7.76
N ASP A 88 -11.23 1.26 -8.45
CA ASP A 88 -12.45 1.59 -9.16
C ASP A 88 -13.56 2.01 -8.16
N ALA A 89 -14.10 3.20 -8.35
CA ALA A 89 -15.05 3.80 -7.42
C ALA A 89 -16.38 3.03 -7.37
N GLU A 90 -16.83 2.47 -8.50
CA GLU A 90 -18.07 1.70 -8.55
C GLU A 90 -17.90 0.36 -7.82
N VAL A 91 -16.74 -0.27 -7.97
CA VAL A 91 -16.43 -1.53 -7.26
C VAL A 91 -16.31 -1.30 -5.76
N LEU A 92 -15.69 -0.19 -5.32
CA LEU A 92 -15.66 0.21 -3.91
C LEU A 92 -17.07 0.43 -3.36
N ALA A 93 -17.91 1.17 -4.09
CA ALA A 93 -19.29 1.46 -3.70
C ALA A 93 -20.15 0.18 -3.63
N ALA A 94 -20.08 -0.69 -4.64
CA ALA A 94 -20.76 -1.98 -4.66
C ALA A 94 -20.25 -2.92 -3.55
N GLY A 95 -18.97 -2.82 -3.21
CA GLY A 95 -18.36 -3.50 -2.07
C GLY A 95 -18.76 -2.91 -0.72
N GLY A 96 -19.39 -1.73 -0.67
CA GLY A 96 -19.72 -1.02 0.57
C GLY A 96 -18.47 -0.67 1.39
N VAL A 97 -17.35 -0.38 0.73
CA VAL A 97 -16.08 -0.05 1.40
C VAL A 97 -15.57 1.30 0.90
N THR A 98 -15.17 2.16 1.84
CA THR A 98 -14.55 3.45 1.52
C THR A 98 -13.07 3.36 1.84
N ILE A 99 -12.22 3.61 0.85
CA ILE A 99 -10.76 3.59 1.00
C ILE A 99 -10.20 4.95 0.54
N PRO A 100 -9.55 5.72 1.42
CA PRO A 100 -8.92 6.98 1.03
C PRO A 100 -7.80 6.73 0.02
N PHE A 101 -7.73 7.59 -0.99
CA PHE A 101 -6.66 7.57 -2.00
C PHE A 101 -5.68 8.73 -1.80
N VAL A 102 -4.40 8.42 -1.79
CA VAL A 102 -3.30 9.38 -1.73
C VAL A 102 -2.39 9.15 -2.95
N GLY A 103 -2.48 10.06 -3.90
CA GLY A 103 -1.61 10.05 -5.08
C GLY A 103 -1.63 11.41 -5.75
N PRO A 104 -0.78 11.61 -6.77
CA PRO A 104 -0.90 12.76 -7.63
C PRO A 104 -2.27 12.68 -8.28
N ASP A 105 -3.21 13.48 -7.80
CA ASP A 105 -4.42 13.77 -8.53
C ASP A 105 -3.95 14.24 -9.91
N SER A 106 -4.39 13.56 -10.97
CA SER A 106 -4.23 14.04 -12.34
C SER A 106 -4.95 15.38 -12.57
N ARG A 107 -5.49 16.01 -11.51
CA ARG A 107 -5.86 17.43 -11.48
C ARG A 107 -5.19 18.31 -10.42
N THR A 108 -4.58 17.84 -9.32
CA THR A 108 -4.05 18.76 -8.28
C THR A 108 -3.16 18.15 -7.17
N GLY A 109 -2.39 17.08 -7.44
CA GLY A 109 -1.77 16.32 -6.35
C GLY A 109 -0.29 16.56 -6.06
N SER A 110 0.05 17.60 -5.29
CA SER A 110 1.37 17.71 -4.62
C SER A 110 1.31 18.10 -3.13
N PHE A 111 0.14 18.24 -2.50
CA PHE A 111 0.06 18.86 -1.16
C PHE A 111 -0.39 17.95 0.00
N ARG A 112 -0.71 16.66 -0.21
CA ARG A 112 -1.46 15.89 0.82
C ARG A 112 -0.82 14.61 1.38
N LEU A 113 0.38 14.23 0.92
CA LEU A 113 1.12 13.08 1.47
C LEU A 113 1.66 13.34 2.89
N ARG A 114 1.94 14.61 3.24
CA ARG A 114 2.49 14.98 4.55
C ARG A 114 1.44 15.04 5.68
N SER A 115 0.15 15.08 5.35
CA SER A 115 -0.93 15.31 6.32
C SER A 115 -1.66 14.05 6.79
N CYS A 116 -1.49 12.90 6.13
CA CYS A 116 -2.20 11.66 6.51
C CYS A 116 -1.37 10.72 7.40
N LEU A 117 -0.06 10.93 7.50
CA LEU A 117 0.86 10.10 8.28
C LEU A 117 0.70 10.17 9.82
N PRO A 118 0.21 11.26 10.45
CA PRO A 118 0.01 11.29 11.90
C PRO A 118 -1.34 10.71 12.37
N LEU A 119 -2.17 10.13 11.49
CA LEU A 119 -3.51 9.60 11.83
C LEU A 119 -3.59 8.06 11.95
N ILE A 120 -2.45 7.35 11.86
CA ILE A 120 -2.42 5.89 11.87
C ILE A 120 -1.93 5.38 13.23
N PRO A 121 -2.69 4.57 13.98
CA PRO A 121 -2.18 3.93 15.19
C PRO A 121 -1.20 2.79 14.82
N THR A 122 -0.04 2.84 15.48
CA THR A 122 0.89 1.77 15.91
C THR A 122 1.46 0.70 14.97
N ARG A 123 0.85 0.26 13.86
CA ARG A 123 1.51 -0.70 12.93
C ARG A 123 1.11 -0.52 11.47
N LEU A 124 2.10 -0.27 10.62
CA LEU A 124 1.94 -0.03 9.18
C LEU A 124 2.55 -1.19 8.39
N ALA A 125 1.78 -1.83 7.52
CA ALA A 125 2.33 -2.79 6.56
C ALA A 125 2.31 -2.24 5.13
N ALA A 126 3.45 -2.31 4.45
CA ALA A 126 3.71 -1.90 3.06
C ALA A 126 4.38 -3.05 2.27
N SER A 127 4.83 -2.86 1.02
CA SER A 127 5.04 -3.96 0.07
C SER A 127 6.18 -3.72 -0.97
N HIS A 128 7.34 -4.44 -1.02
CA HIS A 128 8.30 -4.47 -2.20
C HIS A 128 9.17 -5.75 -2.49
N TRP A 129 9.79 -5.75 -3.70
CA TRP A 129 10.68 -6.65 -4.46
C TRP A 129 12.17 -6.75 -4.02
N ARG A 130 12.91 -7.74 -4.55
CA ARG A 130 14.39 -7.78 -4.62
C ARG A 130 14.81 -8.49 -5.91
N ARG A 131 15.81 -8.00 -6.65
CA ARG A 131 16.54 -8.82 -7.64
C ARG A 131 18.03 -8.85 -7.26
N SER A 132 18.54 -10.07 -7.14
CA SER A 132 19.91 -10.42 -6.84
C SER A 132 20.86 -9.87 -7.90
N ALA A 133 21.95 -9.25 -7.46
CA ALA A 133 23.18 -9.20 -8.25
C ALA A 133 23.80 -10.60 -8.22
N ALA A 134 23.97 -11.23 -9.38
CA ALA A 134 24.91 -12.31 -9.56
C ALA A 134 26.28 -11.70 -9.90
N PRO A 135 27.41 -12.22 -9.38
CA PRO A 135 28.73 -11.95 -9.93
C PRO A 135 29.09 -13.04 -10.96
N GLY A 136 29.72 -12.64 -12.07
CA GLY A 136 30.39 -13.53 -13.03
C GLY A 136 29.64 -13.73 -14.34
#